data_AF-A0A1G0LGI1-F1
#
_entry.id   AF-A0A1G0LGI1-F1
#
_cell.length_a   1.000
_cell.length_b   1.000
_cell.length_c   1.000
_cell.angle_alpha   90.00
_cell.angle_beta   90.00
_cell.angle_gamma   90.00
#
_symmetry.space_group_name_H-M   'P 1'
#
loop_
_entity.id
_entity.type
_entity.pdbx_description
1 polymer ?
#
loop_
_entity_poly.entity_id
_entity_poly.type
_entity_poly.pdbx_seq_one_letter_code
_entity_poly.pdbx_strand_id
1 'polypeptide(L)'
;MTLPEITKKYIGNKTLEAFASELGIQVSAAAVHHWKEGNRTPEYDTLREVINSPTATDEAKAWAAECMEVRYGVRVGAAEPNLNQEIERRR
;
A
#
# COMPACT_ATOMS: atom_id res chain seq x y z
N MET A 1 -9.10 0.77 12.84
CA MET A 1 -7.67 0.39 12.77
C MET A 1 -6.89 1.63 12.38
N THR A 2 -5.80 1.91 13.08
CA THR A 2 -4.90 3.06 12.83
C THR A 2 -3.77 2.67 11.87
N LEU A 3 -3.08 3.65 11.27
CA LEU A 3 -1.95 3.37 10.36
C LEU A 3 -0.84 2.50 11.00
N PRO A 4 -0.47 2.69 12.27
CA PRO A 4 0.48 1.80 12.94
C PRO A 4 -0.05 0.37 13.07
N GLU A 5 -1.33 0.18 13.38
CA GLU A 5 -1.96 -1.14 13.47
C GLU A 5 -2.01 -1.85 12.11
N ILE A 6 -2.35 -1.12 11.04
CA ILE A 6 -2.31 -1.62 9.65
C ILE A 6 -0.87 -2.03 9.31
N THR A 7 0.09 -1.16 9.59
CA THR A 7 1.51 -1.44 9.29
C THR A 7 2.00 -2.67 10.06
N LYS A 8 1.63 -2.83 11.34
CA LYS A 8 1.96 -4.03 12.13
C LYS A 8 1.31 -5.30 11.56
N LYS A 9 0.04 -5.23 11.14
CA LYS A 9 -0.68 -6.33 10.50
C LYS A 9 0.05 -6.85 9.25
N TYR A 10 0.51 -5.95 8.38
CA TYR A 10 1.18 -6.32 7.13
C TYR A 10 2.67 -6.67 7.28
N ILE A 11 3.35 -6.14 8.30
CA ILE A 11 4.70 -6.60 8.64
C ILE A 11 4.63 -8.04 9.18
N GLY A 12 3.67 -8.35 10.06
CA GLY A 12 3.53 -9.68 10.66
C GLY A 12 4.86 -10.17 11.28
N ASN A 13 5.36 -11.30 10.77
CA ASN A 13 6.63 -11.91 11.20
C ASN A 13 7.83 -11.52 10.30
N LYS A 14 7.64 -10.65 9.31
CA LYS A 14 8.69 -10.22 8.38
C LYS A 14 9.64 -9.24 9.08
N THR A 15 10.88 -9.18 8.63
CA THR A 15 11.80 -8.10 9.06
C THR A 15 11.38 -6.77 8.42
N LEU A 16 11.79 -5.66 9.02
CA LEU A 16 11.51 -4.33 8.46
C LEU A 16 12.15 -4.15 7.08
N GLU A 17 13.31 -4.75 6.84
CA GLU A 17 14.01 -4.74 5.55
C GLU A 17 13.26 -5.56 4.49
N ALA A 18 12.73 -6.72 4.87
CA ALA A 18 11.91 -7.53 3.97
C ALA A 18 10.66 -6.75 3.55
N PHE A 19 9.95 -6.17 4.52
CA PHE A 19 8.77 -5.35 4.21
C PHE A 19 9.11 -4.15 3.34
N ALA A 20 10.20 -3.42 3.64
CA ALA A 20 10.65 -2.30 2.80
C ALA A 20 10.96 -2.72 1.35
N SER A 21 11.52 -3.92 1.17
CA SER A 21 11.81 -4.47 -0.16
C SER A 21 10.54 -4.86 -0.93
N GLU A 22 9.51 -5.32 -0.22
CA GLU A 22 8.20 -5.65 -0.81
C GLU A 22 7.42 -4.44 -1.33
N LEU A 23 7.75 -3.22 -0.87
CA LEU A 23 7.09 -1.99 -1.30
C LEU A 23 7.38 -1.61 -2.76
N GLY A 24 8.41 -2.21 -3.37
CA GLY A 24 8.77 -1.95 -4.76
C GLY A 24 9.19 -0.49 -5.03
N ILE A 25 9.58 0.24 -4.00
CA ILE A 25 10.05 1.63 -4.03
C ILE A 25 11.24 1.78 -3.08
N GLN A 26 12.01 2.87 -3.22
CA GLN A 26 13.16 3.11 -2.36
C GLN A 26 12.74 3.66 -0.99
N VAL A 27 12.52 2.75 -0.03
CA VAL A 27 12.19 3.07 1.36
C VAL A 27 13.18 2.37 2.29
N SER A 28 13.60 3.06 3.35
CA SER A 28 14.49 2.47 4.36
C SER A 28 13.70 1.73 5.44
N ALA A 29 14.32 0.69 6.03
CA ALA A 29 13.74 -0.01 7.18
C ALA A 29 13.47 0.92 8.38
N ALA A 30 14.23 2.01 8.51
CA ALA A 30 13.99 3.05 9.52
C ALA A 30 12.67 3.80 9.28
N ALA A 31 12.32 4.12 8.03
CA ALA A 31 11.03 4.72 7.71
C ALA A 31 9.87 3.77 8.06
N VAL A 32 10.00 2.48 7.71
CA VAL A 32 9.04 1.45 8.08
C VAL A 32 8.89 1.34 9.60
N HIS A 33 10.01 1.39 10.35
CA HIS A 33 9.99 1.42 11.81
C HIS A 33 9.16 2.61 12.33
N HIS A 34 9.37 3.81 11.80
CA HIS A 34 8.61 4.99 12.22
C HIS A 34 7.10 4.86 11.92
N TRP A 35 6.72 4.23 10.81
CA TRP A 35 5.32 3.95 10.48
C TRP A 35 4.69 2.92 11.42
N LYS A 36 5.42 1.84 11.69
CA LYS A 36 5.04 0.78 12.63
C LYS A 36 4.80 1.33 14.04
N GLU A 37 5.67 2.22 14.51
CA GLU A 37 5.58 2.82 15.84
C GLU A 37 4.64 4.03 15.90
N GLY A 38 4.16 4.54 14.76
CA GLY A 38 3.31 5.73 14.69
C GLY A 38 4.03 7.05 14.93
N ASN A 39 5.37 7.03 14.95
CA ASN A 39 6.21 8.23 15.05
C ASN A 39 6.13 9.10 13.79
N ARG A 40 5.92 8.46 12.64
CA ARG A 40 5.65 9.11 11.37
C ARG A 40 4.60 8.31 10.63
N THR A 41 3.95 8.95 9.68
CA THR A 41 2.97 8.30 8.81
C THR A 41 3.49 8.27 7.38
N PRO A 42 3.17 7.23 6.59
CA PRO A 42 3.49 7.24 5.17
C PRO A 42 2.78 8.41 4.47
N GLU A 43 3.50 9.08 3.60
CA GLU A 43 2.97 10.21 2.83
C GLU A 43 2.04 9.72 1.71
N TYR A 44 1.18 10.60 1.20
CA TYR A 44 0.27 10.24 0.11
C TYR A 44 1.03 9.73 -1.12
N ASP A 45 2.11 10.42 -1.51
CA ASP A 45 2.94 10.02 -2.64
C ASP A 45 3.59 8.65 -2.43
N THR A 46 4.16 8.39 -1.25
CA THR A 46 4.71 7.06 -0.93
C THR A 46 3.68 5.96 -1.12
N LEU A 47 2.46 6.13 -0.58
CA LEU A 47 1.39 5.14 -0.73
C LEU A 47 1.00 4.97 -2.20
N ARG A 48 0.93 6.08 -2.96
CA ARG A 48 0.58 6.07 -4.38
C ARG A 48 1.64 5.36 -5.21
N GLU A 49 2.90 5.59 -4.92
CA GLU A 49 4.02 4.94 -5.58
C GLU A 49 4.02 3.43 -5.33
N VAL A 50 3.75 2.98 -4.10
CA VAL A 50 3.62 1.53 -3.79
C VAL A 50 2.49 0.88 -4.59
N ILE A 51 1.32 1.52 -4.66
CA ILE A 51 0.16 1.01 -5.41
C ILE A 51 0.48 0.85 -6.90
N ASN A 52 1.18 1.84 -7.47
CA ASN A 52 1.52 1.85 -8.90
C ASN A 52 2.83 1.11 -9.21
N SER A 53 3.57 0.64 -8.20
CA SER A 53 4.85 -0.02 -8.43
C SER A 53 4.65 -1.38 -9.11
N PRO A 54 5.36 -1.65 -10.23
CA PRO A 54 5.30 -2.94 -10.91
C PRO A 54 6.00 -4.05 -10.12
N THR A 55 6.89 -3.69 -9.18
CA THR A 55 7.68 -4.63 -8.38
C THR A 55 7.15 -4.79 -6.95
N ALA A 56 6.17 -3.99 -6.53
CA ALA A 56 5.54 -4.15 -5.24
C ALA A 56 4.69 -5.43 -5.20
N THR A 57 4.74 -6.13 -4.07
CA THR A 57 3.91 -7.32 -3.83
C THR A 57 2.44 -6.95 -3.67
N ASP A 58 1.54 -7.92 -3.87
CA ASP A 58 0.11 -7.71 -3.66
C ASP A 58 -0.19 -7.31 -2.21
N GLU A 59 0.56 -7.85 -1.23
CA GLU A 59 0.44 -7.48 0.18
C GLU A 59 0.85 -6.02 0.42
N ALA A 60 1.94 -5.53 -0.19
CA ALA A 60 2.37 -4.14 -0.09
C ALA A 60 1.35 -3.18 -0.73
N LYS A 61 0.77 -3.55 -1.87
CA LYS A 61 -0.30 -2.78 -2.52
C LYS A 61 -1.56 -2.73 -1.65
N ALA A 62 -1.95 -3.86 -1.06
CA ALA A 62 -3.07 -3.93 -0.14
C ALA A 62 -2.82 -3.08 1.12
N TRP A 63 -1.62 -3.13 1.69
CA TRP A 63 -1.20 -2.26 2.79
C TRP A 63 -1.37 -0.78 2.42
N ALA A 64 -0.87 -0.38 1.25
CA ALA A 64 -0.93 1.01 0.82
C ALA A 64 -2.37 1.48 0.57
N ALA A 65 -3.22 0.63 -0.01
CA ALA A 65 -4.64 0.88 -0.22
C ALA A 65 -5.39 1.04 1.11
N GLU A 66 -5.17 0.14 2.08
CA GLU A 66 -5.79 0.22 3.42
C GLU A 66 -5.34 1.51 4.15
N CYS A 67 -4.04 1.87 4.04
CA CYS A 67 -3.52 3.12 4.56
C CYS A 67 -4.18 4.35 3.92
N MET A 68 -4.40 4.34 2.60
CA MET A 68 -5.06 5.44 1.89
C MET A 68 -6.54 5.58 2.30
N GLU A 69 -7.26 4.47 2.43
CA GLU A 69 -8.66 4.49 2.85
C GLU A 69 -8.79 5.09 4.25
N VAL A 70 -7.98 4.65 5.20
CA VAL A 70 -8.05 5.11 6.59
C VAL A 70 -7.63 6.57 6.74
N ARG A 71 -6.59 7.02 6.02
CA ARG A 71 -6.05 8.37 6.20
C ARG A 71 -6.78 9.43 5.37
N TYR A 72 -7.22 9.08 4.16
CA TYR A 72 -7.73 10.03 3.18
C TYR A 72 -9.16 9.73 2.71
N GLY A 73 -9.76 8.61 3.14
CA GLY A 73 -11.07 8.19 2.64
C GLY A 73 -11.06 7.74 1.18
N VAL A 74 -9.87 7.49 0.61
CA VAL A 74 -9.72 7.10 -0.80
C VAL A 74 -9.74 5.58 -0.90
N ARG A 75 -10.79 5.04 -1.53
CA ARG A 75 -10.87 3.62 -1.86
C ARG A 75 -10.12 3.35 -3.15
N VAL A 76 -8.99 2.68 -3.03
CA VAL A 76 -8.26 2.15 -4.18
C VAL A 76 -8.88 0.80 -4.52
N GLY A 77 -9.91 0.83 -5.37
CA GLY A 77 -10.55 -0.36 -5.91
C GLY A 77 -9.67 -1.03 -6.95
N ALA A 78 -9.57 -2.36 -6.86
CA ALA A 78 -8.99 -3.21 -7.88
C ALA A 78 -9.54 -2.83 -9.26
N ALA A 79 -8.64 -2.53 -10.20
CA ALA A 79 -8.88 -2.27 -11.62
C ALA A 79 -10.23 -1.61 -11.93
N GLU A 80 -10.22 -0.31 -12.23
CA GLU A 80 -11.27 0.24 -13.09
C GLU A 80 -11.41 -0.71 -14.30
N PRO A 81 -12.60 -1.27 -14.59
CA PRO A 81 -12.77 -2.04 -15.81
C PRO A 81 -12.38 -1.12 -16.95
N ASN A 82 -11.28 -1.46 -17.61
CA ASN A 82 -10.84 -0.76 -18.80
C ASN A 82 -12.05 -0.68 -19.74
N LEU A 83 -12.36 0.50 -20.28
CA LEU A 83 -13.60 0.81 -21.02
C LEU A 83 -13.97 -0.26 -22.08
N ASN A 84 -12.97 -0.99 -22.59
CA ASN A 84 -13.13 -2.14 -23.48
C ASN A 84 -13.96 -3.31 -22.90
N GLN A 85 -13.85 -3.62 -21.60
CA GLN A 85 -14.61 -4.74 -21.00
C GLN A 85 -16.10 -4.45 -20.86
N GLU A 86 -16.49 -3.16 -20.75
CA GLU A 86 -17.89 -2.75 -20.72
C GLU A 86 -18.53 -2.76 -22.12
N ILE A 87 -17.74 -2.57 -23.18
CA ILE A 87 -18.21 -2.66 -24.57
C ILE A 87 -18.48 -4.12 -24.97
N GLU A 88 -17.68 -5.08 -24.50
CA GLU A 88 -17.90 -6.52 -24.76
C GLU A 88 -19.10 -7.10 -24.00
N ARG A 89 -19.44 -6.59 -22.81
CA ARG A 89 -20.64 -7.03 -22.06
C ARG A 89 -21.97 -6.55 -22.64
N ARG A 90 -21.95 -5.55 -23.53
CA ARG A 90 -23.14 -4.98 -24.17
C ARG A 90 -23.32 -5.41 -25.63
N ARG A 91 -22.52 -6.37 -26.10
CA ARG A 91 -22.63 -6.99 -27.43
C ARG A 91 -23.31 -8.35 -27.37
#